data_AF-A0A6P6TC15-F1
#
_entry.id   AF-A0A6P6TC15-F1
#
_cell.length_a   1.000
_cell.length_b   1.000
_cell.length_c   1.000
_cell.angle_alpha   90.00
_cell.angle_beta   90.00
_cell.angle_gamma   90.00
#
_symmetry.space_group_name_H-M   'P 1'
#
loop_
_entity.id
_entity.type
_entity.pdbx_description
1 polymer ?
#
loop_
_entity_poly.entity_id
_entity_poly.type
_entity_poly.pdbx_seq_one_letter_code
_entity_poly.pdbx_strand_id
1 'polypeptide(L)'
;MLINGTDPRSKAEDFMVPPKWVAFQTKVVYKIHETNSVLRIVNPNVSGVSDAYRVGMMTRDSDAVIVRHCLKLLNEIHPTPVMPLGLVPPHSRIDNKIDDEMNDEAWFPIKEWLNGQNRASVLYVALGSEVPPSQTDISELALELSGVPFFWVLRKPPGFSESESVQLPDKFKERVQDKQLGIEVARSGQDGSYSRNSVAQTIRSIMVKEEGKIIRDKAKEMSGVAGNKELHDAYINKFLELLGLIS
;
A
#
# COMPACT_ATOMS: atom_id res chain seq x y z
N MET A 1 8.00 5.92 24.01
CA MET A 1 7.28 5.68 22.73
C MET A 1 7.74 6.71 21.72
N LEU A 2 7.65 6.43 20.41
CA LEU A 2 7.94 7.40 19.32
C LEU A 2 7.26 8.75 19.58
N ILE A 3 6.00 8.70 20.01
CA ILE A 3 5.10 9.84 20.21
C ILE A 3 5.55 10.81 21.33
N ASN A 4 6.38 10.38 22.28
CA ASN A 4 6.79 11.25 23.39
C ASN A 4 8.26 11.70 23.28
N GLY A 5 8.91 11.55 22.12
CA GLY A 5 10.35 11.83 21.95
C GLY A 5 11.28 10.95 22.81
N THR A 6 10.73 9.91 23.45
CA THR A 6 11.38 9.03 24.44
C THR A 6 11.64 7.63 23.88
N ASP A 7 11.73 7.50 22.56
CA ASP A 7 12.19 6.28 21.91
C ASP A 7 13.72 6.37 21.74
N PRO A 8 14.54 5.55 22.42
CA PRO A 8 16.01 5.67 22.38
C PRO A 8 16.63 5.15 21.06
N ARG A 9 15.81 4.58 20.17
CA ARG A 9 16.23 3.96 18.91
C ARG A 9 16.66 5.02 17.91
N SER A 10 17.92 4.96 17.49
CA SER A 10 18.60 6.00 16.69
C SER A 10 19.51 5.45 15.58
N LYS A 11 19.77 4.13 15.58
CA LYS A 11 20.58 3.41 14.57
C LYS A 11 19.74 2.34 13.87
N ALA A 12 20.22 1.84 12.73
CA ALA A 12 19.46 0.89 11.90
C ALA A 12 19.10 -0.39 12.66
N GLU A 13 20.05 -0.90 13.44
CA GLU A 13 19.95 -2.15 14.21
C GLU A 13 18.82 -2.08 15.25
N ASP A 14 18.61 -0.89 15.84
CA ASP A 14 17.55 -0.64 16.82
C ASP A 14 16.13 -0.86 16.25
N PHE A 15 15.97 -0.65 14.94
CA PHE A 15 14.71 -0.78 14.22
C PHE A 15 14.48 -2.17 13.61
N MET A 16 15.54 -3.00 13.56
CA MET A 16 15.50 -4.39 13.08
C MET A 16 15.07 -5.40 14.16
N VAL A 17 14.78 -4.93 15.38
CA VAL A 17 14.27 -5.74 16.50
C VAL A 17 12.91 -5.22 17.00
N PRO A 18 12.05 -6.07 17.60
CA PRO A 18 10.74 -5.63 18.08
C PRO A 18 10.85 -4.48 19.11
N PRO A 19 10.05 -3.41 18.99
CA PRO A 19 10.10 -2.26 19.90
C PRO A 19 9.67 -2.64 21.32
N LYS A 20 10.58 -2.46 22.30
CA LYS A 20 10.37 -2.79 23.73
C LYS A 20 9.19 -2.08 24.41
N TRP A 21 8.63 -1.03 23.79
CA TRP A 21 7.49 -0.28 24.31
C TRP A 21 6.13 -0.77 23.79
N VAL A 22 6.10 -1.76 22.88
CA VAL A 22 4.85 -2.43 22.47
C VAL A 22 4.52 -3.53 23.48
N ALA A 23 3.33 -3.49 24.08
CA ALA A 23 2.92 -4.39 25.16
C ALA A 23 2.50 -5.79 24.68
N PHE A 24 2.15 -5.96 23.39
CA PHE A 24 1.74 -7.22 22.79
C PHE A 24 2.88 -7.90 22.01
N GLN A 25 2.80 -9.23 21.84
CA GLN A 25 3.82 -9.97 21.10
C GLN A 25 3.77 -9.60 19.60
N THR A 26 4.79 -8.89 19.11
CA THR A 26 4.92 -8.51 17.71
C THR A 26 6.16 -9.09 17.05
N LYS A 27 6.05 -9.37 15.74
CA LYS A 27 7.17 -9.72 14.84
C LYS A 27 7.45 -8.60 13.81
N VAL A 28 6.78 -7.46 13.93
CA VAL A 28 6.95 -6.33 13.03
C VAL A 28 8.25 -5.60 13.37
N VAL A 29 9.18 -5.60 12.42
CA VAL A 29 10.49 -4.94 12.47
C VAL A 29 10.78 -4.34 11.09
N TYR A 30 11.64 -3.33 11.03
CA TYR A 30 12.11 -2.79 9.75
C TYR A 30 13.22 -3.67 9.16
N LYS A 31 13.28 -3.71 7.82
CA LYS A 31 14.41 -4.30 7.08
C LYS A 31 15.51 -3.24 6.89
N ILE A 32 16.76 -3.69 6.74
CA ILE A 32 17.94 -2.80 6.60
C ILE A 32 17.86 -1.76 5.45
N HIS A 33 17.09 -2.02 4.38
CA HIS A 33 16.85 -1.04 3.31
C HIS A 33 15.74 -0.03 3.64
N GLU A 34 14.88 -0.33 4.61
CA GLU A 34 13.80 0.56 5.09
C GLU A 34 14.33 1.53 6.16
N THR A 35 15.35 1.14 6.93
CA THR A 35 15.86 1.93 8.07
C THR A 35 16.38 3.29 7.66
N ASN A 36 16.93 3.48 6.46
CA ASN A 36 17.39 4.81 6.01
C ASN A 36 16.27 5.86 6.00
N SER A 37 15.05 5.46 5.59
CA SER A 37 13.87 6.33 5.63
C SER A 37 13.41 6.61 7.07
N VAL A 38 13.51 5.63 7.96
CA VAL A 38 13.17 5.78 9.39
C VAL A 38 14.18 6.69 10.10
N LEU A 39 15.47 6.49 9.86
CA LEU A 39 16.57 7.25 10.46
C LEU A 39 16.48 8.74 10.11
N ARG A 40 16.04 9.09 8.90
CA ARG A 40 15.75 10.48 8.49
C ARG A 40 14.61 11.13 9.30
N ILE A 41 13.65 10.33 9.78
CA ILE A 41 12.48 10.81 10.53
C ILE A 41 12.80 10.91 12.04
N VAL A 42 13.55 9.95 12.60
CA VAL A 42 13.82 9.90 14.05
C VAL A 42 15.02 10.74 14.50
N ASN A 43 16.04 10.93 13.65
CA ASN A 43 17.22 11.71 14.00
C ASN A 43 17.03 13.22 13.68
N PRO A 44 17.73 14.13 14.38
CA PRO A 44 17.61 15.57 14.15
C PRO A 44 17.92 15.96 12.69
N ASN A 45 17.06 16.79 12.10
CA ASN A 45 17.33 17.43 10.82
C ASN A 45 18.06 18.79 11.03
N VAL A 46 18.22 19.59 9.98
CA VAL A 46 18.92 20.90 10.02
C VAL A 46 18.37 21.91 11.04
N SER A 47 17.16 21.69 11.57
CA SER A 47 16.57 22.49 12.66
C SER A 47 17.02 22.09 14.07
N GLY A 48 17.86 21.06 14.21
CA GLY A 48 18.25 20.48 15.51
C GLY A 48 17.18 19.60 16.17
N VAL A 49 16.02 19.43 15.52
CA VAL A 49 14.86 18.65 16.00
C VAL A 49 14.45 17.64 14.94
N SER A 50 14.06 16.44 15.35
CA SER A 50 13.60 15.38 14.43
C SER A 50 12.10 15.47 14.13
N ASP A 51 11.69 14.92 12.98
CA ASP A 51 10.29 14.96 12.56
C ASP A 51 9.42 14.02 13.41
N ALA A 52 9.98 12.92 13.93
CA ALA A 52 9.35 12.07 14.94
C ALA A 52 9.02 12.85 16.23
N TYR A 53 9.95 13.68 16.72
CA TYR A 53 9.71 14.53 17.90
C TYR A 53 8.61 15.56 17.63
N ARG A 54 8.61 16.19 16.44
CA ARG A 54 7.60 17.17 16.03
C ARG A 54 6.20 16.56 15.97
N VAL A 55 6.04 15.43 15.28
CA VAL A 55 4.77 14.67 15.22
C VAL A 55 4.35 14.20 16.60
N GLY A 56 5.30 13.78 17.43
CA GLY A 56 5.05 13.35 18.81
C GLY A 56 4.46 14.45 19.69
N MET A 57 5.10 15.62 19.75
CA MET A 57 4.60 16.76 20.52
C MET A 57 3.20 17.20 20.05
N MET A 58 2.98 17.35 18.74
CA MET A 58 1.65 17.68 18.21
C MET A 58 0.59 16.64 18.59
N THR A 59 0.96 15.36 18.59
CA THR A 59 0.06 14.26 19.00
C THR A 59 -0.28 14.31 20.49
N ARG A 60 0.71 14.61 21.34
CA ARG A 60 0.57 14.67 22.80
C ARG A 60 -0.35 15.81 23.24
N ASP A 61 -0.24 16.96 22.60
CA ASP A 61 -0.94 18.18 22.97
C ASP A 61 -2.27 18.35 22.20
N SER A 62 -2.78 17.27 21.58
CA SER A 62 -4.10 17.17 20.94
C SER A 62 -5.07 16.36 21.79
N ASP A 63 -6.36 16.73 21.81
CA ASP A 63 -7.40 15.98 22.54
C ASP A 63 -7.71 14.59 21.94
N ALA A 64 -7.53 14.44 20.63
CA ALA A 64 -7.73 13.19 19.90
C ALA A 64 -6.86 13.14 18.62
N VAL A 65 -6.52 11.94 18.17
CA VAL A 65 -5.87 11.68 16.87
C VAL A 65 -6.86 11.01 15.93
N ILE A 66 -7.13 11.64 14.79
CA ILE A 66 -8.07 11.16 13.79
C ILE A 66 -7.29 10.45 12.68
N VAL A 67 -7.55 9.17 12.46
CA VAL A 67 -6.79 8.34 11.51
C VAL A 67 -7.72 7.68 10.49
N ARG A 68 -7.42 7.83 9.19
CA ARG A 68 -8.15 7.18 8.08
C ARG A 68 -7.78 5.70 7.98
N HIS A 69 -8.21 4.92 8.96
CA HIS A 69 -7.84 3.52 9.15
C HIS A 69 -8.93 2.75 9.93
N CYS A 70 -8.85 1.41 9.96
CA CYS A 70 -9.87 0.55 10.58
C CYS A 70 -9.36 -0.46 11.63
N LEU A 71 -8.04 -0.67 11.79
CA LEU A 71 -7.51 -1.53 12.86
C LEU A 71 -7.59 -0.83 14.23
N LYS A 72 -8.06 -1.56 15.24
CA LYS A 72 -8.23 -1.08 16.62
C LYS A 72 -6.91 -0.87 17.37
N LEU A 73 -5.84 -1.53 16.90
CA LEU A 73 -4.52 -1.66 17.55
C LEU A 73 -3.82 -0.32 17.87
N LEU A 74 -4.14 0.77 17.17
CA LEU A 74 -3.51 2.07 17.44
C LEU A 74 -3.86 2.61 18.84
N ASN A 75 -5.03 2.26 19.40
CA ASN A 75 -5.40 2.63 20.77
C ASN A 75 -4.56 1.92 21.85
N GLU A 76 -3.80 0.87 21.50
CA GLU A 76 -2.84 0.21 22.40
C GLU A 76 -1.43 0.82 22.28
N ILE A 77 -1.22 1.73 21.33
CA ILE A 77 0.09 2.29 20.94
C ILE A 77 0.20 3.79 21.21
N HIS A 78 -0.92 4.52 21.15
CA HIS A 78 -0.96 5.96 21.35
C HIS A 78 -1.46 6.32 22.76
N PRO A 79 -0.83 7.30 23.45
CA PRO A 79 -1.35 7.82 24.73
C PRO A 79 -2.57 8.74 24.55
N THR A 80 -2.67 9.38 23.38
CA THR A 80 -3.79 10.22 22.97
C THR A 80 -4.91 9.34 22.38
N PRO A 81 -6.20 9.59 22.66
CA PRO A 81 -7.31 8.83 22.08
C PRO A 81 -7.25 8.75 20.55
N VAL A 82 -7.24 7.54 19.97
CA VAL A 82 -7.20 7.35 18.51
C VAL A 82 -8.58 7.01 17.98
N MET A 83 -9.12 7.91 17.16
CA MET A 83 -10.36 7.71 16.45
C MET A 83 -10.10 7.23 15.01
N PRO A 84 -10.41 5.96 14.69
CA PRO A 84 -10.52 5.55 13.30
C PRO A 84 -11.69 6.32 12.63
N LEU A 85 -11.50 6.82 11.41
CA LEU A 85 -12.58 7.19 10.48
C LEU A 85 -12.95 6.05 9.53
N GLY A 86 -12.44 4.84 9.77
CA GLY A 86 -12.55 3.74 8.83
C GLY A 86 -11.76 3.97 7.55
N LEU A 87 -12.17 3.27 6.49
CA LEU A 87 -11.70 3.59 5.15
C LEU A 87 -12.62 4.66 4.56
N VAL A 88 -12.11 5.89 4.47
CA VAL A 88 -12.72 6.95 3.67
C VAL A 88 -12.09 6.89 2.26
N PRO A 89 -12.67 6.15 1.29
CA PRO A 89 -12.21 6.22 -0.09
C PRO A 89 -12.36 7.65 -0.63
N PRO A 90 -11.61 8.03 -1.68
CA PRO A 90 -12.01 9.20 -2.46
C PRO A 90 -13.44 8.97 -2.98
N HIS A 91 -14.28 10.01 -2.98
CA HIS A 91 -15.67 9.88 -3.46
C HIS A 91 -15.70 9.20 -4.83
N SER A 92 -16.46 8.11 -4.91
CA SER A 92 -16.77 7.40 -6.13
C SER A 92 -17.42 8.36 -7.12
N ARG A 93 -16.70 8.69 -8.21
CA ARG A 93 -17.26 9.48 -9.32
C ARG A 93 -18.57 8.87 -9.85
N ILE A 94 -18.63 7.54 -9.81
CA ILE A 94 -19.80 6.66 -10.01
C ILE A 94 -21.12 7.31 -9.59
N ASP A 95 -21.23 7.82 -8.35
CA ASP A 95 -22.52 8.30 -7.79
C ASP A 95 -23.08 9.54 -8.53
N ASN A 96 -22.23 10.31 -9.22
CA ASN A 96 -22.60 11.49 -10.01
C ASN A 96 -22.19 11.35 -11.50
N LYS A 97 -21.84 10.15 -11.98
CA LYS A 97 -21.41 9.89 -13.37
C LYS A 97 -22.00 8.61 -13.98
N ILE A 98 -23.09 8.06 -13.45
CA ILE A 98 -23.78 6.92 -14.12
C ILE A 98 -24.16 7.27 -15.58
N ASP A 99 -24.56 8.52 -15.83
CA ASP A 99 -24.90 9.04 -17.17
C ASP A 99 -23.66 9.34 -18.05
N ASP A 100 -22.46 9.39 -17.48
CA ASP A 100 -21.21 9.82 -18.12
C ASP A 100 -20.22 8.66 -18.36
N GLU A 101 -20.17 7.67 -17.46
CA GLU A 101 -19.31 6.48 -17.58
C GLU A 101 -19.79 5.48 -18.65
N MET A 102 -21.01 5.64 -19.17
CA MET A 102 -21.50 4.87 -20.33
C MET A 102 -20.78 5.20 -21.66
N ASN A 103 -20.02 6.29 -21.71
CA ASN A 103 -19.32 6.74 -22.92
C ASN A 103 -17.77 6.68 -22.81
N ASP A 104 -17.22 6.03 -21.77
CA ASP A 104 -15.78 5.82 -21.64
C ASP A 104 -15.35 4.59 -22.48
N GLU A 105 -14.99 4.83 -23.74
CA GLU A 105 -14.65 3.79 -24.74
C GLU A 105 -13.56 2.81 -24.24
N ALA A 106 -12.68 3.25 -23.34
CA ALA A 106 -11.63 2.41 -22.76
C ALA A 106 -12.17 1.40 -21.73
N TRP A 107 -13.29 1.69 -21.06
CA TRP A 107 -13.82 0.84 -19.99
C TRP A 107 -14.50 -0.43 -20.51
N PHE A 108 -15.23 -0.36 -21.63
CA PHE A 108 -15.98 -1.51 -22.14
C PHE A 108 -15.08 -2.72 -22.47
N PRO A 109 -13.95 -2.58 -23.22
CA PRO A 109 -13.03 -3.68 -23.48
C PRO A 109 -12.36 -4.23 -22.21
N ILE A 110 -12.05 -3.36 -21.24
CA ILE A 110 -11.46 -3.78 -19.95
C ILE A 110 -12.47 -4.63 -19.17
N LYS A 111 -13.73 -4.20 -19.10
CA LYS A 111 -14.82 -4.91 -18.44
C LYS A 111 -15.12 -6.25 -19.11
N GLU A 112 -15.13 -6.29 -20.44
CA GLU A 112 -15.31 -7.54 -21.21
C GLU A 112 -14.15 -8.52 -20.97
N TRP A 113 -12.91 -8.04 -21.06
CA TRP A 113 -11.72 -8.86 -20.77
C TRP A 113 -11.73 -9.42 -19.35
N LEU A 114 -12.08 -8.60 -18.34
CA LEU A 114 -12.21 -9.02 -16.93
C LEU A 114 -13.31 -10.06 -16.73
N ASN A 115 -14.46 -9.91 -17.40
CA ASN A 115 -15.57 -10.87 -17.33
C ASN A 115 -15.19 -12.24 -17.94
N GLY A 116 -14.24 -12.28 -18.87
CA GLY A 116 -13.68 -13.51 -19.42
C GLY A 116 -12.71 -14.25 -18.48
N GLN A 117 -12.33 -13.66 -17.33
CA GLN A 117 -11.38 -14.27 -16.39
C GLN A 117 -12.07 -15.07 -15.29
N ASN A 118 -11.36 -16.04 -14.72
CA ASN A 118 -11.82 -16.76 -13.54
C ASN A 118 -11.91 -15.83 -12.32
N ARG A 119 -12.90 -16.06 -11.45
CA ARG A 119 -13.11 -15.22 -10.26
C ARG A 119 -11.85 -15.19 -9.39
N ALA A 120 -11.33 -13.98 -9.15
CA ALA A 120 -10.12 -13.71 -8.38
C ALA A 120 -8.82 -14.35 -8.94
N SER A 121 -8.76 -14.69 -10.23
CA SER A 121 -7.48 -15.07 -10.86
C SER A 121 -6.63 -13.86 -11.28
N VAL A 122 -7.23 -12.70 -11.56
CA VAL A 122 -6.51 -11.52 -12.08
C VAL A 122 -5.75 -10.80 -10.98
N LEU A 123 -4.47 -10.55 -11.22
CA LEU A 123 -3.61 -9.72 -10.39
C LEU A 123 -3.69 -8.26 -10.83
N TYR A 124 -4.36 -7.41 -10.05
CA TYR A 124 -4.39 -5.98 -10.30
C TYR A 124 -3.07 -5.33 -9.90
N VAL A 125 -2.56 -4.41 -10.71
CA VAL A 125 -1.41 -3.58 -10.35
C VAL A 125 -1.58 -2.13 -10.74
N ALA A 126 -1.34 -1.24 -9.79
CA ALA A 126 -1.04 0.15 -10.03
C ALA A 126 0.13 0.57 -9.14
N LEU A 127 1.13 1.23 -9.73
CA LEU A 127 2.19 1.90 -8.98
C LEU A 127 1.77 3.38 -8.83
N GLY A 128 1.74 3.87 -7.59
CA GLY A 128 1.15 5.16 -7.25
C GLY A 128 1.91 6.36 -7.86
N SER A 129 1.25 7.52 -7.94
CA SER A 129 1.83 8.75 -8.51
C SER A 129 2.94 9.40 -7.67
N GLU A 130 3.12 8.99 -6.41
CA GLU A 130 4.07 9.62 -5.48
C GLU A 130 5.54 9.30 -5.81
N VAL A 131 5.81 8.08 -6.29
CA VAL A 131 7.15 7.63 -6.70
C VAL A 131 7.01 6.84 -8.00
N PRO A 132 7.22 7.46 -9.17
CA PRO A 132 7.20 6.74 -10.44
C PRO A 132 8.37 5.75 -10.51
N PRO A 133 8.15 4.50 -10.96
CA PRO A 133 9.22 3.52 -11.10
C PRO A 133 10.21 3.93 -12.19
N SER A 134 11.49 3.57 -12.03
CA SER A 134 12.50 3.77 -13.08
C SER A 134 12.31 2.76 -14.22
N GLN A 135 12.96 3.03 -15.36
CA GLN A 135 13.01 2.07 -16.47
C GLN A 135 13.65 0.73 -16.05
N THR A 136 14.58 0.74 -15.08
CA THR A 136 15.17 -0.46 -14.49
C THR A 136 14.13 -1.22 -13.67
N ASP A 137 13.35 -0.56 -12.82
CA ASP A 137 12.29 -1.20 -12.04
C ASP A 137 11.23 -1.82 -12.96
N ILE A 138 10.76 -1.08 -13.96
CA ILE A 138 9.83 -1.56 -15.01
C ILE A 138 10.39 -2.80 -15.73
N SER A 139 11.71 -2.87 -15.90
CA SER A 139 12.39 -3.98 -16.55
C SER A 139 12.63 -5.18 -15.63
N GLU A 140 12.91 -4.97 -14.34
CA GLU A 140 13.13 -6.03 -13.35
C GLU A 140 11.83 -6.63 -12.84
N LEU A 141 10.71 -5.92 -13.00
CA LEU A 141 9.38 -6.45 -12.74
C LEU A 141 9.11 -7.73 -13.58
N ALA A 142 9.60 -7.85 -14.83
CA ALA A 142 9.69 -9.12 -15.61
C ALA A 142 8.48 -10.07 -15.49
N LEU A 143 7.35 -9.51 -15.84
CA LEU A 143 6.06 -9.87 -15.30
C LEU A 143 5.37 -11.01 -16.03
N GLU A 144 5.66 -11.15 -17.32
CA GLU A 144 5.29 -12.25 -18.20
C GLU A 144 5.71 -13.63 -17.66
N LEU A 145 6.76 -13.69 -16.84
CA LEU A 145 7.33 -14.93 -16.31
C LEU A 145 6.42 -15.59 -15.24
N SER A 146 5.50 -14.84 -14.65
CA SER A 146 4.69 -15.29 -13.51
C SER A 146 3.65 -16.36 -13.85
N GLY A 147 2.91 -16.21 -14.97
CA GLY A 147 1.98 -17.22 -15.51
C GLY A 147 0.56 -17.25 -14.93
N VAL A 148 0.06 -16.14 -14.37
CA VAL A 148 -1.30 -15.93 -13.82
C VAL A 148 -2.24 -15.33 -14.92
N PRO A 149 -3.21 -14.43 -14.66
CA PRO A 149 -3.39 -13.20 -15.48
C PRO A 149 -3.18 -11.87 -14.72
N PHE A 150 -2.96 -10.72 -15.37
CA PHE A 150 -2.90 -9.39 -14.71
C PHE A 150 -3.71 -8.26 -15.36
N PHE A 151 -3.83 -7.14 -14.65
CA PHE A 151 -4.21 -5.85 -15.20
C PHE A 151 -3.28 -4.76 -14.64
N TRP A 152 -2.49 -4.08 -15.48
CA TRP A 152 -1.46 -3.14 -15.05
C TRP A 152 -1.71 -1.71 -15.52
N VAL A 153 -1.94 -0.81 -14.55
CA VAL A 153 -2.01 0.63 -14.75
C VAL A 153 -0.59 1.20 -14.84
N LEU A 154 -0.06 1.25 -16.06
CA LEU A 154 1.15 2.02 -16.38
C LEU A 154 0.85 3.52 -16.43
N ARG A 155 1.76 4.33 -15.88
CA ARG A 155 1.71 5.80 -15.93
C ARG A 155 3.03 6.32 -16.51
N LYS A 156 2.98 7.38 -17.31
CA LYS A 156 4.21 8.07 -17.75
C LYS A 156 4.90 8.73 -16.54
N PRO A 157 6.24 8.71 -16.45
CA PRO A 157 6.95 9.50 -15.44
C PRO A 157 6.77 11.02 -15.70
N PRO A 158 6.84 11.88 -14.67
CA PRO A 158 6.84 13.33 -14.85
C PRO A 158 8.00 13.79 -15.74
N GLY A 159 7.72 14.70 -16.69
CA GLY A 159 8.72 15.26 -17.60
C GLY A 159 8.83 14.58 -18.97
N PHE A 160 8.13 13.47 -19.21
CA PHE A 160 8.04 12.85 -20.55
C PHE A 160 7.02 13.59 -21.44
N SER A 161 7.33 13.75 -22.72
CA SER A 161 6.41 14.36 -23.70
C SER A 161 5.23 13.45 -24.05
N GLU A 162 4.20 13.98 -24.71
CA GLU A 162 3.07 13.17 -25.20
C GLU A 162 3.51 12.11 -26.22
N SER A 163 4.52 12.42 -27.02
CA SER A 163 5.12 11.52 -28.03
C SER A 163 5.92 10.35 -27.45
N GLU A 164 6.51 10.51 -26.26
CA GLU A 164 7.39 9.48 -25.68
C GLU A 164 6.57 8.42 -24.93
N SER A 165 6.73 7.15 -25.32
CA SER A 165 6.09 6.02 -24.64
C SER A 165 7.03 5.41 -23.61
N VAL A 166 6.47 4.89 -22.51
CA VAL A 166 7.20 4.04 -21.56
C VAL A 166 7.68 2.81 -22.34
N GLN A 167 8.99 2.59 -22.40
CA GLN A 167 9.54 1.47 -23.14
C GLN A 167 9.28 0.17 -22.38
N LEU A 168 8.37 -0.65 -22.90
CA LEU A 168 8.22 -2.02 -22.44
C LEU A 168 9.48 -2.81 -22.85
N PRO A 169 9.97 -3.76 -22.02
CA PRO A 169 11.18 -4.52 -22.34
C PRO A 169 11.14 -5.18 -23.72
N ASP A 170 12.30 -5.39 -24.35
CA ASP A 170 12.39 -5.99 -25.68
C ASP A 170 11.55 -7.26 -25.80
N LYS A 171 10.75 -7.33 -26.87
CA LYS A 171 9.83 -8.44 -27.16
C LYS A 171 8.79 -8.74 -26.06
N PHE A 172 8.53 -7.82 -25.12
CA PHE A 172 7.51 -7.99 -24.08
C PHE A 172 6.15 -8.33 -24.73
N LYS A 173 5.70 -7.51 -25.70
CA LYS A 173 4.44 -7.74 -26.44
C LYS A 173 4.35 -9.12 -27.13
N GLU A 174 5.47 -9.68 -27.60
CA GLU A 174 5.54 -11.01 -28.21
C GLU A 174 5.42 -12.12 -27.15
N ARG A 175 6.14 -12.03 -26.03
CA ARG A 175 6.02 -12.97 -24.89
C ARG A 175 4.64 -12.96 -24.22
N VAL A 176 3.89 -11.90 -24.48
CA VAL A 176 2.63 -11.53 -23.81
C VAL A 176 1.39 -11.81 -24.70
N GLN A 177 1.56 -12.28 -25.94
CA GLN A 177 0.50 -12.32 -26.95
C GLN A 177 -0.74 -13.15 -26.60
N ASP A 178 -0.62 -14.13 -25.69
CA ASP A 178 -1.76 -14.83 -25.05
C ASP A 178 -1.80 -14.64 -23.51
N LYS A 179 -0.79 -14.00 -22.90
CA LYS A 179 -0.53 -14.03 -21.44
C LYS A 179 0.04 -12.70 -20.91
N GLN A 180 -0.84 -11.71 -20.81
CA GLN A 180 -0.62 -10.41 -20.17
C GLN A 180 -0.56 -10.55 -18.63
N LEU A 181 0.59 -10.26 -18.00
CA LEU A 181 0.90 -10.64 -16.61
C LEU A 181 1.89 -9.77 -15.80
N GLY A 182 1.83 -9.83 -14.43
CA GLY A 182 2.58 -9.12 -13.33
C GLY A 182 1.81 -8.98 -11.99
N ILE A 183 2.23 -8.52 -10.77
CA ILE A 183 3.42 -7.97 -10.02
C ILE A 183 3.27 -8.51 -8.54
N GLU A 184 4.24 -8.93 -7.68
CA GLU A 184 5.46 -8.30 -7.10
C GLU A 184 6.54 -9.35 -6.65
N VAL A 185 7.54 -8.98 -5.83
CA VAL A 185 8.93 -9.53 -5.89
C VAL A 185 9.63 -9.72 -4.54
N ALA A 186 10.49 -10.74 -4.39
CA ALA A 186 11.49 -10.78 -3.30
C ALA A 186 12.81 -10.07 -3.67
N ARG A 187 13.32 -9.20 -2.80
CA ARG A 187 14.48 -8.33 -3.07
C ARG A 187 15.84 -9.07 -3.06
N SER A 188 16.79 -8.53 -3.81
CA SER A 188 18.21 -8.93 -3.83
C SER A 188 18.94 -8.55 -2.54
N GLY A 189 20.16 -9.09 -2.38
CA GLY A 189 21.00 -8.89 -1.20
C GLY A 189 21.68 -7.52 -1.14
N GLN A 190 21.75 -6.96 0.08
CA GLN A 190 22.41 -5.70 0.46
C GLN A 190 21.85 -4.39 -0.12
N ASP A 191 21.53 -4.29 -1.41
CA ASP A 191 21.02 -3.05 -2.03
C ASP A 191 19.49 -2.86 -1.87
N GLY A 192 18.75 -3.96 -1.75
CA GLY A 192 17.29 -3.95 -1.74
C GLY A 192 16.66 -3.77 -3.13
N SER A 193 17.39 -4.02 -4.22
CA SER A 193 16.81 -4.09 -5.57
C SER A 193 15.89 -5.30 -5.74
N TYR A 194 15.14 -5.36 -6.84
CA TYR A 194 14.27 -6.47 -7.21
C TYR A 194 14.92 -7.30 -8.33
N SER A 195 14.60 -8.59 -8.45
CA SER A 195 15.12 -9.45 -9.55
C SER A 195 14.00 -10.16 -10.31
N ARG A 196 14.13 -10.23 -11.64
CA ARG A 196 13.16 -10.88 -12.55
C ARG A 196 12.59 -12.21 -12.04
N ASN A 197 13.46 -13.10 -11.61
CA ASN A 197 13.09 -14.46 -11.19
C ASN A 197 12.32 -14.48 -9.86
N SER A 198 12.68 -13.60 -8.93
CA SER A 198 11.98 -13.49 -7.64
C SER A 198 10.64 -12.76 -7.75
N VAL A 199 10.34 -12.09 -8.88
CA VAL A 199 8.99 -11.61 -9.20
C VAL A 199 8.08 -12.79 -9.49
N ALA A 200 8.48 -13.56 -10.50
CA ALA A 200 7.71 -14.66 -11.05
C ALA A 200 7.37 -15.72 -9.99
N GLN A 201 8.35 -16.03 -9.12
CA GLN A 201 8.20 -17.00 -8.04
C GLN A 201 7.25 -16.51 -6.94
N THR A 202 7.36 -15.25 -6.50
CA THR A 202 6.47 -14.66 -5.49
C THR A 202 5.03 -14.61 -5.98
N ILE A 203 4.79 -14.05 -7.17
CA ILE A 203 3.45 -14.01 -7.78
C ILE A 203 2.85 -15.41 -7.88
N ARG A 204 3.58 -16.37 -8.44
CA ARG A 204 3.08 -17.73 -8.64
C ARG A 204 2.81 -18.44 -7.32
N SER A 205 3.58 -18.16 -6.27
CA SER A 205 3.31 -18.70 -4.93
C SER A 205 2.01 -18.13 -4.35
N ILE A 206 1.80 -16.81 -4.42
CA ILE A 206 0.61 -16.14 -3.87
C ILE A 206 -0.66 -16.51 -4.65
N MET A 207 -0.59 -16.58 -5.99
CA MET A 207 -1.77 -16.73 -6.84
C MET A 207 -2.12 -18.16 -7.24
N VAL A 208 -1.12 -19.06 -7.39
CA VAL A 208 -1.33 -20.41 -7.95
C VAL A 208 -1.13 -21.52 -6.92
N LYS A 209 -0.18 -21.39 -6.00
CA LYS A 209 0.08 -22.44 -5.00
C LYS A 209 -0.93 -22.43 -3.85
N GLU A 210 -1.02 -23.57 -3.15
CA GLU A 210 -1.70 -23.66 -1.85
C GLU A 210 -0.93 -22.92 -0.74
N GLU A 211 0.40 -22.74 -0.84
CA GLU A 211 1.18 -21.89 0.07
C GLU A 211 0.59 -20.47 0.18
N GLY A 212 0.22 -19.88 -0.96
CA GLY A 212 -0.40 -18.55 -1.03
C GLY A 212 -1.84 -18.47 -0.50
N LYS A 213 -2.52 -19.60 -0.31
CA LYS A 213 -3.93 -19.64 0.11
C LYS A 213 -4.16 -18.95 1.45
N ILE A 214 -3.25 -19.13 2.39
CA ILE A 214 -3.28 -18.45 3.70
C ILE A 214 -3.27 -16.92 3.56
N ILE A 215 -2.59 -16.39 2.53
CA ILE A 215 -2.57 -14.95 2.23
C ILE A 215 -3.89 -14.53 1.57
N ARG A 216 -4.38 -15.30 0.59
CA ARG A 216 -5.66 -15.04 -0.10
C ARG A 216 -6.85 -15.06 0.87
N ASP A 217 -6.90 -16.03 1.79
CA ASP A 217 -7.95 -16.16 2.79
C ASP A 217 -7.91 -15.03 3.83
N LYS A 218 -6.72 -14.62 4.29
CA LYS A 218 -6.57 -13.44 5.18
C LYS A 218 -6.90 -12.12 4.49
N ALA A 219 -6.57 -11.96 3.21
CA ALA A 219 -6.97 -10.80 2.43
C ALA A 219 -8.51 -10.73 2.28
N LYS A 220 -9.16 -11.89 2.11
CA LYS A 220 -10.62 -12.02 2.10
C LYS A 220 -11.25 -11.70 3.47
N GLU A 221 -10.67 -12.19 4.57
CA GLU A 221 -11.08 -11.84 5.94
C GLU A 221 -10.99 -10.31 6.16
N MET A 222 -9.84 -9.71 5.85
CA MET A 222 -9.64 -8.25 5.93
C MET A 222 -10.57 -7.46 5.01
N SER A 223 -10.95 -7.99 3.84
CA SER A 223 -11.94 -7.36 2.95
C SER A 223 -13.31 -7.25 3.61
N GLY A 224 -13.64 -8.18 4.52
CA GLY A 224 -14.85 -8.13 5.35
C GLY A 224 -14.85 -6.97 6.36
N VAL A 225 -13.68 -6.51 6.80
CA VAL A 225 -13.55 -5.29 7.62
C VAL A 225 -13.53 -4.04 6.73
N ALA A 226 -12.85 -4.10 5.59
CA ALA A 226 -12.74 -3.00 4.64
C ALA A 226 -14.08 -2.61 3.99
N GLY A 227 -14.96 -3.58 3.74
CA GLY A 227 -16.28 -3.39 3.12
C GLY A 227 -17.47 -3.30 4.10
N ASN A 228 -17.24 -3.33 5.41
CA ASN A 228 -18.31 -3.25 6.41
C ASN A 228 -18.77 -1.79 6.55
N LYS A 229 -19.93 -1.47 5.97
CA LYS A 229 -20.47 -0.10 5.99
C LYS A 229 -20.84 0.32 7.40
N GLU A 230 -21.53 -0.56 8.11
CA GLU A 230 -22.05 -0.34 9.46
C GLU A 230 -20.93 0.01 10.46
N LEU A 231 -19.75 -0.59 10.30
CA LEU A 231 -18.55 -0.31 11.08
C LEU A 231 -17.94 1.05 10.74
N HIS A 232 -17.86 1.42 9.46
CA HIS A 232 -17.35 2.73 9.05
C HIS A 232 -18.34 3.85 9.38
N ASP A 233 -19.64 3.62 9.23
CA ASP A 233 -20.70 4.55 9.63
C ASP A 233 -20.69 4.76 11.16
N ALA A 234 -20.47 3.70 11.96
CA ALA A 234 -20.24 3.83 13.40
C ALA A 234 -18.96 4.60 13.75
N TYR A 235 -17.89 4.49 12.94
CA TYR A 235 -16.68 5.30 13.09
C TYR A 235 -16.93 6.79 12.76
N ILE A 236 -17.73 7.10 11.73
CA ILE A 236 -18.13 8.47 11.39
C ILE A 236 -19.07 9.05 12.46
N ASN A 237 -20.06 8.30 12.94
CA ASN A 237 -20.97 8.75 14.00
C ASN A 237 -20.19 9.10 15.27
N LYS A 238 -19.26 8.24 15.71
CA LYS A 238 -18.40 8.53 16.87
C LYS A 238 -17.53 9.79 16.69
N PHE A 239 -17.18 10.14 15.44
CA PHE A 239 -16.49 11.38 15.13
C PHE A 239 -17.42 12.61 15.16
N LEU A 240 -18.67 12.47 14.73
CA LEU A 240 -19.69 13.51 14.85
C LEU A 240 -20.09 13.74 16.33
N GLU A 241 -20.16 12.68 17.14
CA GLU A 241 -20.32 12.74 18.61
C GLU A 241 -19.16 13.53 19.26
N LEU A 242 -17.90 13.23 18.89
CA LEU A 242 -16.72 13.92 19.40
C LEU A 242 -16.73 15.44 19.08
N LEU A 243 -17.27 15.81 17.92
CA LEU A 243 -17.44 17.21 17.50
C LEU A 243 -18.69 17.88 18.09
N GLY A 244 -19.52 17.16 18.86
CA GLY A 244 -20.79 17.67 19.39
C GLY A 244 -21.84 17.96 18.31
N LEU A 245 -21.74 17.32 17.15
CA LEU A 245 -22.65 17.50 16.00
C LEU A 245 -23.86 16.56 16.04
N ILE A 246 -23.75 15.43 16.76
CA ILE A 246 -24.85 14.50 17.07
C ILE A 246 -24.76 14.06 18.54
N SER A 247 -25.81 13.37 19.04
CA SER A 247 -26.01 12.96 20.43
C SER A 247 -26.50 11.52 20.55
#